data_AF-A0A3D5YVJ2-F1
#
_entry.id   AF-A0A3D5YVJ2-F1
#
_cell.length_a   1.000
_cell.length_b   1.000
_cell.length_c   1.000
_cell.angle_alpha   90.00
_cell.angle_beta   90.00
_cell.angle_gamma   90.00
#
_symmetry.space_group_name_H-M   'P 1'
#
loop_
_entity.id
_entity.type
_entity.pdbx_description
1 polymer ?
#
loop_
_entity_poly.entity_id
_entity_poly.type
_entity_poly.pdbx_seq_one_letter_code
_entity_poly.pdbx_strand_id
1 'polypeptide(L)'
;MSQKVLLITPPFTQLNTPYPATAYLKGFLKTQNIDSFQCDLGIEVILKLFSSEGLTLLFSQLTTRNPQLSANSQRIYNLRETYIQTIDQVITFLQEKNVTLAHVICEGNYLPEASRFAQTEDLEWAFGSMGNRDKAKHLATLYLEDLSDLIVEAFDPHFGFSRYAERLGRSAATFDELNAELQKPNSFVDHILLKLLQEKIELSNPTLVAFSVPFPGNLYSAFKCAQYLKKQYPELKIAMGGGFPNTELRSLSDPRVFDYFDFILLDDGEAPILNLIEYLDGKREKADLKRTFALENGNVIYHNGSRQNDFSQFESGTPDYSDFLLD
;
A
#
# COMPACT_ATOMS: atom_id res chain seq x y z
N MET A 1 -13.66 -22.26 -14.78
CA MET A 1 -14.46 -21.45 -13.84
C MET A 1 -14.22 -20.00 -14.20
N SER A 2 -15.23 -19.12 -14.12
CA SER A 2 -15.01 -17.70 -14.37
C SER A 2 -14.07 -17.13 -13.31
N GLN A 3 -13.10 -16.32 -13.73
CA GLN A 3 -12.22 -15.67 -12.76
C GLN A 3 -12.98 -14.68 -11.87
N LYS A 4 -12.52 -14.57 -10.61
CA LYS A 4 -12.87 -13.49 -9.69
C LYS A 4 -11.59 -12.74 -9.31
N VAL A 5 -11.58 -11.43 -9.52
CA VAL A 5 -10.36 -10.62 -9.45
C VAL A 5 -10.31 -9.81 -8.16
N LEU A 6 -9.21 -9.91 -7.41
CA LEU A 6 -8.89 -8.97 -6.34
C LEU A 6 -7.82 -7.99 -6.83
N LEU A 7 -8.18 -6.71 -6.94
CA LEU A 7 -7.29 -5.62 -7.32
C LEU A 7 -6.69 -4.98 -6.06
N ILE A 8 -5.37 -4.94 -5.97
CA ILE A 8 -4.68 -4.44 -4.77
C ILE A 8 -3.76 -3.27 -5.13
N THR A 9 -3.97 -2.13 -4.47
CA THR A 9 -2.92 -1.12 -4.32
C THR A 9 -2.09 -1.50 -3.09
N PRO A 10 -0.81 -1.90 -3.25
CA PRO A 10 0.06 -2.23 -2.14
C PRO A 10 0.40 -0.97 -1.31
N PRO A 11 0.87 -1.14 -0.07
CA PRO A 11 1.21 -0.01 0.78
C PRO A 11 2.21 0.99 0.21
N PHE A 12 2.13 2.22 0.75
CA PHE A 12 3.07 3.34 0.52
C PHE A 12 2.94 4.09 -0.81
N THR A 13 1.71 4.22 -1.32
CA THR A 13 1.39 5.07 -2.48
C THR A 13 1.04 6.50 -2.06
N GLN A 14 -0.12 6.66 -1.45
CA GLN A 14 -0.69 7.88 -0.87
C GLN A 14 -1.49 7.44 0.36
N LEU A 15 -1.54 8.29 1.39
CA LEU A 15 -2.12 7.88 2.70
C LEU A 15 -3.53 8.42 2.92
N ASN A 16 -3.95 9.39 2.11
CA ASN A 16 -5.18 10.15 2.29
C ASN A 16 -6.17 10.00 1.13
N THR A 17 -5.74 9.43 0.01
CA THR A 17 -6.57 9.23 -1.18
C THR A 17 -6.19 7.91 -1.82
N PRO A 18 -7.16 7.03 -2.16
CA PRO A 18 -6.84 5.77 -2.82
C PRO A 18 -6.24 6.05 -4.20
N TYR A 19 -5.23 5.24 -4.57
CA TYR A 19 -4.66 5.36 -5.90
C TYR A 19 -5.71 4.96 -6.96
N PRO A 20 -5.92 5.77 -8.01
CA PRO A 20 -7.09 5.60 -8.89
C PRO A 20 -7.08 4.31 -9.71
N ALA A 21 -5.93 3.74 -10.04
CA ALA A 21 -5.85 2.67 -11.06
C ALA A 21 -6.78 1.47 -10.81
N THR A 22 -6.89 1.01 -9.56
CA THR A 22 -7.76 -0.13 -9.23
C THR A 22 -9.25 0.20 -9.39
N ALA A 23 -9.68 1.43 -9.05
CA ALA A 23 -11.06 1.88 -9.28
C ALA A 23 -11.42 1.94 -10.78
N TYR A 24 -10.49 2.39 -11.61
CA TYR A 24 -10.67 2.40 -13.07
C TYR A 24 -10.74 0.97 -13.62
N LEU A 25 -9.82 0.10 -13.21
CA LEU A 25 -9.82 -1.31 -13.62
C LEU A 25 -11.08 -2.05 -13.15
N LYS A 26 -11.56 -1.82 -11.93
CA LYS A 26 -12.81 -2.40 -11.43
C LYS A 26 -14.00 -1.92 -12.27
N GLY A 27 -14.05 -0.61 -12.57
CA GLY A 27 -15.04 -0.01 -13.46
C GLY A 27 -15.06 -0.68 -14.83
N PHE A 28 -13.89 -0.90 -15.42
CA PHE A 28 -13.74 -1.61 -16.69
C PHE A 28 -14.16 -3.08 -16.60
N LEU A 29 -13.68 -3.84 -15.61
CA LEU A 29 -14.04 -5.25 -15.45
C LEU A 29 -15.55 -5.45 -15.28
N LYS A 30 -16.23 -4.48 -14.65
CA LYS A 30 -17.69 -4.45 -14.56
C LYS A 30 -18.37 -4.31 -15.92
N THR A 31 -17.83 -3.53 -16.87
CA THR A 31 -18.37 -3.46 -18.24
C THR A 31 -18.20 -4.79 -18.98
N GLN A 32 -17.21 -5.59 -18.60
CA GLN A 32 -16.95 -6.93 -19.12
C GLN A 32 -17.70 -8.03 -18.36
N ASN A 33 -18.55 -7.69 -17.37
CA ASN A 33 -19.26 -8.64 -16.49
C ASN A 33 -18.33 -9.59 -15.72
N ILE A 34 -17.15 -9.10 -15.31
CA ILE A 34 -16.18 -9.86 -14.51
C ILE A 34 -16.30 -9.43 -13.05
N ASP A 35 -16.52 -10.40 -12.16
CA ASP A 35 -16.58 -10.16 -10.72
C ASP A 35 -15.21 -9.69 -10.19
N SER A 36 -15.21 -8.54 -9.52
CA SER A 36 -13.99 -7.93 -9.01
C SER A 36 -14.21 -7.19 -7.70
N PHE A 37 -13.22 -7.30 -6.83
CA PHE A 37 -13.11 -6.58 -5.56
C PHE A 37 -11.82 -5.77 -5.56
N GLN A 38 -11.75 -4.70 -4.79
CA GLN A 38 -10.53 -3.90 -4.65
C GLN A 38 -10.23 -3.51 -3.21
N CYS A 39 -8.95 -3.24 -2.93
CA CYS A 39 -8.52 -2.63 -1.68
C CYS A 39 -7.27 -1.78 -1.86
N ASP A 40 -7.12 -0.77 -1.00
CA ASP A 40 -5.89 0.01 -0.88
C ASP A 40 -5.21 -0.34 0.44
N LEU A 41 -4.29 -1.30 0.39
CA LEU A 41 -3.59 -1.77 1.59
C LEU A 41 -2.67 -0.69 2.18
N GLY A 42 -2.34 0.37 1.43
CA GLY A 42 -1.60 1.51 1.98
C GLY A 42 -2.41 2.29 2.97
N ILE A 43 -3.62 2.69 2.59
CA ILE A 43 -4.53 3.39 3.49
C ILE A 43 -4.92 2.47 4.65
N GLU A 44 -5.29 1.22 4.36
CA GLU A 44 -5.78 0.31 5.40
C GLU A 44 -4.71 -0.04 6.46
N VAL A 45 -3.45 -0.26 6.05
CA VAL A 45 -2.34 -0.49 6.99
C VAL A 45 -2.12 0.73 7.89
N ILE A 46 -2.14 1.93 7.31
CA ILE A 46 -1.93 3.18 8.04
C ILE A 46 -3.07 3.42 9.03
N LEU A 47 -4.32 3.26 8.61
CA LEU A 47 -5.48 3.39 9.50
C LEU A 47 -5.45 2.34 10.63
N LYS A 48 -5.02 1.11 10.33
CA LYS A 48 -4.90 0.07 11.36
C LYS A 48 -3.77 0.38 12.34
N LEU A 49 -2.62 0.83 11.86
CA LEU A 49 -1.45 1.19 12.65
C LEU A 49 -1.73 2.39 13.55
N PHE A 50 -2.27 3.46 12.98
CA PHE A 50 -2.64 4.70 13.66
C PHE A 50 -4.07 4.64 14.18
N SER A 51 -4.34 3.62 15.00
CA SER A 51 -5.58 3.48 15.77
C SER A 51 -5.24 3.18 17.22
N SER A 52 -6.19 3.36 18.13
CA SER A 52 -5.98 3.00 19.54
C SER A 52 -5.57 1.53 19.70
N GLU A 53 -6.16 0.62 18.91
CA GLU A 53 -5.78 -0.78 18.86
C GLU A 53 -4.35 -0.99 18.33
N GLY A 54 -4.01 -0.33 17.21
CA GLY A 54 -2.70 -0.42 16.58
C GLY A 54 -1.58 0.09 17.49
N LEU A 55 -1.78 1.24 18.13
CA LEU A 55 -0.84 1.82 19.08
C LEU A 55 -0.73 0.98 20.36
N THR A 56 -1.83 0.43 20.87
CA THR A 56 -1.79 -0.49 22.01
C THR A 56 -0.90 -1.70 21.70
N LEU A 57 -1.06 -2.29 20.50
CA LEU A 57 -0.22 -3.40 20.06
C LEU A 57 1.25 -2.98 19.91
N LEU A 58 1.52 -1.83 19.26
CA LEU A 58 2.86 -1.28 19.09
C LEU A 58 3.59 -1.12 20.44
N PHE A 59 2.95 -0.44 21.39
CA PHE A 59 3.53 -0.20 22.71
C PHE A 59 3.70 -1.49 23.52
N SER A 60 2.78 -2.45 23.42
CA SER A 60 2.94 -3.76 24.07
C SER A 60 4.15 -4.54 23.55
N GLN A 61 4.44 -4.45 22.24
CA GLN A 61 5.64 -5.05 21.66
C GLN A 61 6.91 -4.36 22.12
N LEU A 62 6.90 -3.04 22.27
CA LEU A 62 8.03 -2.29 22.87
C LEU A 62 8.30 -2.72 24.30
N THR A 63 7.26 -2.86 25.12
CA THR A 63 7.39 -3.36 26.50
C THR A 63 8.02 -4.75 26.53
N THR A 64 7.60 -5.63 25.62
CA THR A 64 8.07 -7.02 25.57
C THR A 64 9.51 -7.13 25.07
N ARG A 65 9.87 -6.39 24.01
CA ARG A 65 11.21 -6.40 23.42
C ARG A 65 12.22 -5.62 24.26
N ASN A 66 11.75 -4.60 24.98
CA ASN A 66 12.54 -3.66 25.78
C ASN A 66 13.83 -3.20 25.07
N PRO A 67 13.73 -2.63 23.85
CA PRO A 67 14.89 -2.17 23.11
C PRO A 67 15.54 -0.96 23.79
N GLN A 68 16.81 -0.70 23.49
CA GLN A 68 17.45 0.56 23.87
C GLN A 68 16.91 1.67 22.96
N LEU A 69 16.16 2.61 23.55
CA LEU A 69 15.56 3.74 22.84
C LEU A 69 16.35 5.02 23.09
N SER A 70 16.34 5.91 22.09
CA SER A 70 16.79 7.28 22.18
C SER A 70 15.95 8.07 23.20
N ALA A 71 16.46 9.23 23.63
CA ALA A 71 15.72 10.10 24.54
C ALA A 71 14.35 10.52 23.96
N ASN A 72 14.26 10.71 22.64
CA ASN A 72 12.99 11.04 21.97
C ASN A 72 12.01 9.87 22.01
N SER A 73 12.44 8.68 21.56
CA SER A 73 11.58 7.49 21.57
C SER A 73 11.17 7.07 22.98
N GLN A 74 12.04 7.24 23.97
CA GLN A 74 11.70 7.01 25.37
C GLN A 74 10.64 8.01 25.86
N ARG A 75 10.71 9.28 25.45
CA ARG A 75 9.68 10.28 25.76
C ARG A 75 8.34 9.87 25.15
N ILE A 76 8.32 9.48 23.87
CA ILE A 76 7.10 9.03 23.18
C ILE A 76 6.50 7.81 23.90
N TYR A 77 7.33 6.83 24.27
CA TYR A 77 6.90 5.66 25.04
C TYR A 77 6.34 6.01 26.43
N ASN A 78 6.89 7.02 27.10
CA ASN A 78 6.36 7.50 28.38
C ASN A 78 5.00 8.21 28.23
N LEU A 79 4.74 8.81 27.07
CA LEU A 79 3.48 9.49 26.71
C LEU A 79 2.44 8.53 26.08
N ARG A 80 2.73 7.23 26.00
CA ARG A 80 1.92 6.24 25.25
C ARG A 80 0.43 6.26 25.57
N GLU A 81 0.05 6.43 26.84
CA GLU A 81 -1.36 6.40 27.25
C GLU A 81 -2.12 7.57 26.61
N THR A 82 -1.49 8.75 26.56
CA THR A 82 -2.05 9.93 25.89
C THR A 82 -2.11 9.71 24.37
N TYR A 83 -1.09 9.12 23.76
CA TYR A 83 -1.12 8.78 22.33
C TYR A 83 -2.28 7.83 21.99
N ILE A 84 -2.46 6.74 22.75
CA ILE A 84 -3.55 5.77 22.57
C ILE A 84 -4.92 6.44 22.75
N GLN A 85 -5.07 7.37 23.71
CA GLN A 85 -6.33 8.06 23.98
C GLN A 85 -6.73 9.07 22.90
N THR A 86 -5.77 9.67 22.19
CA THR A 86 -6.04 10.77 21.25
C THR A 86 -6.05 10.35 19.77
N ILE A 87 -5.36 9.26 19.41
CA ILE A 87 -5.12 8.87 18.01
C ILE A 87 -6.39 8.77 17.16
N ASP A 88 -7.45 8.12 17.67
CA ASP A 88 -8.68 7.90 16.89
C ASP A 88 -9.37 9.23 16.54
N GLN A 89 -9.37 10.19 17.46
CA GLN A 89 -9.92 11.52 17.22
C GLN A 89 -9.05 12.33 16.26
N VAL A 90 -7.72 12.21 16.36
CA VAL A 90 -6.78 12.85 15.43
C VAL A 90 -6.97 12.32 14.01
N ILE A 91 -7.09 11.01 13.82
CA ILE A 91 -7.37 10.42 12.50
C ILE A 91 -8.74 10.87 11.98
N THR A 92 -9.77 10.86 12.81
CA THR A 92 -11.13 11.34 12.44
C THR A 92 -11.10 12.81 12.02
N PHE A 93 -10.31 13.65 12.69
CA PHE A 93 -10.09 15.05 12.31
C PHE A 93 -9.35 15.19 10.97
N LEU A 94 -8.30 14.40 10.73
CA LEU A 94 -7.55 14.39 9.47
C LEU A 94 -8.40 13.90 8.29
N GLN A 95 -9.37 13.02 8.54
CA GLN A 95 -10.40 12.59 7.58
C GLN A 95 -11.55 13.61 7.42
N GLU A 96 -11.46 14.77 8.06
CA GLU A 96 -12.45 15.85 8.00
C GLU A 96 -13.82 15.53 8.63
N LYS A 97 -13.90 14.46 9.43
CA LYS A 97 -15.14 14.01 10.11
C LYS A 97 -15.34 14.65 11.49
N ASN A 98 -14.29 15.20 12.10
CA ASN A 98 -14.35 15.94 13.37
C ASN A 98 -13.62 17.28 13.28
N VAL A 99 -14.11 18.20 12.43
CA VAL A 99 -13.46 19.51 12.21
C VAL A 99 -13.40 20.39 13.47
N THR A 100 -14.28 20.17 14.45
CA THR A 100 -14.31 20.93 15.71
C THR A 100 -13.08 20.67 16.59
N LEU A 101 -12.40 19.54 16.41
CA LEU A 101 -11.18 19.21 17.15
C LEU A 101 -10.05 20.22 16.90
N ALA A 102 -10.11 20.97 15.79
CA ALA A 102 -9.11 21.99 15.46
C ALA A 102 -8.87 23.00 16.59
N HIS A 103 -9.95 23.46 17.26
CA HIS A 103 -9.82 24.42 18.36
C HIS A 103 -9.04 23.83 19.54
N VAL A 104 -9.36 22.59 19.91
CA VAL A 104 -8.75 21.88 21.04
C VAL A 104 -7.28 21.54 20.75
N ILE A 105 -6.96 21.14 19.52
CA ILE A 105 -5.57 20.93 19.10
C ILE A 105 -4.76 22.23 19.17
N CYS A 106 -5.34 23.35 18.71
CA CYS A 106 -4.66 24.64 18.69
C CYS A 106 -4.43 25.27 20.07
N GLU A 107 -5.15 24.83 21.12
CA GLU A 107 -4.91 25.24 22.52
C GLU A 107 -3.61 24.66 23.10
N GLY A 108 -3.04 23.63 22.48
CA GLY A 108 -1.70 23.09 22.83
C GLY A 108 -1.66 22.09 23.97
N ASN A 109 -2.77 21.80 24.66
CA ASN A 109 -2.80 20.87 25.80
C ASN A 109 -3.41 19.49 25.47
N TYR A 110 -3.76 19.26 24.19
CA TYR A 110 -4.47 18.05 23.78
C TYR A 110 -3.55 16.95 23.26
N LEU A 111 -2.60 17.30 22.38
CA LEU A 111 -1.70 16.33 21.77
C LEU A 111 -0.50 16.07 22.69
N PRO A 112 -0.06 14.81 22.87
CA PRO A 112 1.28 14.55 23.38
C PRO A 112 2.32 15.01 22.36
N GLU A 113 3.40 15.62 22.84
CA GLU A 113 4.41 16.25 21.99
C GLU A 113 5.80 15.71 22.32
N ALA A 114 6.58 15.34 21.30
CA ALA A 114 7.99 15.00 21.40
C ALA A 114 8.85 15.85 20.45
N SER A 115 9.96 15.32 19.93
CA SER A 115 10.96 16.14 19.21
C SER A 115 10.43 16.85 17.97
N ARG A 116 9.36 16.36 17.31
CA ARG A 116 8.79 17.03 16.13
C ARG A 116 8.17 18.40 16.45
N PHE A 117 7.73 18.60 17.68
CA PHE A 117 7.16 19.87 18.15
C PHE A 117 8.24 20.89 18.53
N ALA A 118 9.52 20.54 18.60
CA ALA A 118 10.57 21.52 18.89
C ALA A 118 10.75 22.56 17.75
N GLN A 119 10.20 22.30 16.56
CA GLN A 119 10.32 23.18 15.39
C GLN A 119 9.16 24.20 15.26
N THR A 120 8.26 24.29 16.24
CA THR A 120 7.03 25.08 16.13
C THR A 120 7.14 26.55 16.56
N GLU A 121 8.33 27.07 16.86
CA GLU A 121 8.52 28.44 17.39
C GLU A 121 8.04 29.55 16.41
N ASP A 122 7.86 29.26 15.12
CA ASP A 122 7.40 30.23 14.09
C ASP A 122 5.92 30.06 13.66
N LEU A 123 5.14 29.20 14.33
CA LEU A 123 3.77 28.87 13.88
C LEU A 123 2.78 30.04 13.98
N GLU A 124 2.90 30.92 14.97
CA GLU A 124 1.97 32.07 15.11
C GLU A 124 2.13 33.08 13.97
N TRP A 125 3.35 33.28 13.46
CA TRP A 125 3.61 34.15 12.31
C TRP A 125 3.18 33.51 10.99
N ALA A 126 3.42 32.20 10.83
CA ALA A 126 3.11 31.45 9.60
C ALA A 126 1.60 31.18 9.39
N PHE A 127 0.84 30.94 10.46
CA PHE A 127 -0.58 30.55 10.38
C PHE A 127 -1.57 31.68 10.69
N GLY A 128 -1.10 32.89 11.04
CA GLY A 128 -1.95 34.04 11.33
C GLY A 128 -2.97 34.40 10.23
N SER A 129 -2.73 33.95 8.98
CA SER A 129 -3.64 34.10 7.83
C SER A 129 -4.30 32.79 7.34
N MET A 130 -3.81 31.60 7.74
CA MET A 130 -4.30 30.29 7.26
C MET A 130 -5.46 29.70 8.09
N GLY A 131 -5.69 30.21 9.31
CA GLY A 131 -6.82 29.78 10.15
C GLY A 131 -6.57 28.49 10.95
N ASN A 132 -7.38 28.29 12.00
CA ASN A 132 -7.18 27.24 13.01
C ASN A 132 -7.17 25.81 12.44
N ARG A 133 -7.88 25.57 11.34
CA ARG A 133 -7.97 24.24 10.74
C ARG A 133 -6.64 23.77 10.15
N ASP A 134 -5.94 24.63 9.42
CA ASP A 134 -4.67 24.27 8.79
C ASP A 134 -3.56 24.17 9.84
N LYS A 135 -3.57 25.04 10.85
CA LYS A 135 -2.69 24.92 12.03
C LYS A 135 -2.89 23.57 12.73
N ALA A 136 -4.14 23.17 12.99
CA ALA A 136 -4.43 21.88 13.62
C ALA A 136 -4.04 20.69 12.74
N LYS A 137 -4.22 20.74 11.42
CA LYS A 137 -3.73 19.71 10.49
C LYS A 137 -2.22 19.57 10.56
N HIS A 138 -1.50 20.69 10.59
CA HIS A 138 -0.04 20.68 10.73
C HIS A 138 0.41 20.04 12.06
N LEU A 139 -0.20 20.43 13.18
CA LEU A 139 0.10 19.84 14.50
C LEU A 139 -0.23 18.34 14.56
N ALA A 140 -1.35 17.93 13.97
CA ALA A 140 -1.70 16.52 13.83
C ALA A 140 -0.67 15.74 12.99
N THR A 141 -0.11 16.34 11.94
CA THR A 141 0.99 15.75 11.16
C THR A 141 2.24 15.55 12.02
N LEU A 142 2.66 16.56 12.81
CA LEU A 142 3.81 16.44 13.72
C LEU A 142 3.61 15.33 14.75
N TYR A 143 2.39 15.21 15.29
CA TYR A 143 2.00 14.14 16.20
C TYR A 143 2.13 12.75 15.57
N LEU A 144 1.72 12.58 14.31
CA LEU A 144 1.91 11.32 13.59
C LEU A 144 3.39 11.07 13.23
N GLU A 145 4.18 12.12 12.98
CA GLU A 145 5.62 12.02 12.73
C GLU A 145 6.39 11.59 13.98
N ASP A 146 6.00 12.03 15.18
CA ASP A 146 6.60 11.54 16.43
C ASP A 146 6.42 10.02 16.57
N LEU A 147 5.20 9.52 16.36
CA LEU A 147 4.93 8.07 16.35
C LEU A 147 5.73 7.33 15.26
N SER A 148 5.91 7.97 14.10
CA SER A 148 6.69 7.41 13.00
C SER A 148 8.16 7.29 13.34
N ASP A 149 8.76 8.30 13.99
CA ASP A 149 10.15 8.25 14.45
C ASP A 149 10.36 7.06 15.41
N LEU A 150 9.41 6.82 16.32
CA LEU A 150 9.44 5.66 17.21
C LEU A 150 9.37 4.33 16.43
N ILE A 151 8.48 4.23 15.43
CA ILE A 151 8.35 3.02 14.60
C ILE A 151 9.64 2.77 13.82
N VAL A 152 10.23 3.83 13.25
CA VAL A 152 11.49 3.76 12.50
C VAL A 152 12.63 3.26 13.38
N GLU A 153 12.75 3.82 14.59
CA GLU A 153 13.80 3.46 15.51
C GLU A 153 13.65 2.03 16.06
N ALA A 154 12.43 1.61 16.39
CA ALA A 154 12.21 0.38 17.14
C ALA A 154 11.82 -0.84 16.31
N PHE A 155 11.30 -0.66 15.09
CA PHE A 155 10.72 -1.75 14.31
C PHE A 155 11.16 -1.79 12.86
N ASP A 156 11.14 -0.66 12.16
CA ASP A 156 11.31 -0.64 10.71
C ASP A 156 12.03 0.62 10.23
N PRO A 157 13.36 0.55 10.04
CA PRO A 157 14.17 1.68 9.58
C PRO A 157 13.74 2.28 8.23
N HIS A 158 12.85 1.61 7.48
CA HIS A 158 12.36 2.08 6.19
C HIS A 158 11.03 2.80 6.28
N PHE A 159 10.30 2.71 7.40
CA PHE A 159 8.99 3.31 7.58
C PHE A 159 8.99 4.83 7.37
N GLY A 160 7.97 5.36 6.69
CA GLY A 160 7.83 6.81 6.49
C GLY A 160 6.64 7.19 5.61
N PHE A 161 6.06 8.36 5.87
CA PHE A 161 4.84 8.81 5.20
C PHE A 161 5.02 9.26 3.74
N SER A 162 6.19 9.81 3.40
CA SER A 162 6.43 10.45 2.10
C SER A 162 7.56 9.80 1.30
N ARG A 163 8.31 8.86 1.90
CA ARG A 163 9.55 8.29 1.32
C ARG A 163 9.79 6.87 1.81
N TYR A 164 8.87 5.95 1.56
CA TYR A 164 9.18 4.53 1.76
C TYR A 164 9.96 3.98 0.58
N ALA A 165 11.05 3.26 0.86
CA ALA A 165 11.80 2.39 -0.04
C ALA A 165 12.21 2.94 -1.43
N GLU A 166 12.26 4.25 -1.66
CA GLU A 166 12.91 4.80 -2.87
C GLU A 166 14.33 4.25 -3.02
N ARG A 167 15.02 3.99 -1.90
CA ARG A 167 16.36 3.40 -1.92
C ARG A 167 16.38 1.96 -2.46
N LEU A 168 15.40 1.12 -2.10
CA LEU A 168 15.33 -0.27 -2.59
C LEU A 168 14.88 -0.33 -4.06
N GLY A 169 14.03 0.60 -4.48
CA GLY A 169 13.53 0.63 -5.86
C GLY A 169 14.38 1.45 -6.85
N ARG A 170 15.24 2.37 -6.38
CA ARG A 170 16.17 3.14 -7.25
C ARG A 170 17.56 2.50 -7.40
N SER A 171 17.97 1.61 -6.51
CA SER A 171 19.30 0.97 -6.53
C SER A 171 19.36 -0.39 -7.22
N ALA A 172 18.22 -0.97 -7.59
CA ALA A 172 18.16 -2.32 -8.11
C ALA A 172 18.46 -2.38 -9.62
N ALA A 173 19.74 -2.29 -10.01
CA ALA A 173 20.17 -2.86 -11.29
C ALA A 173 19.94 -4.39 -11.34
N THR A 174 19.78 -5.03 -10.17
CA THR A 174 19.49 -6.46 -10.01
C THR A 174 18.45 -6.69 -8.91
N PHE A 175 17.75 -7.82 -8.97
CA PHE A 175 16.71 -8.22 -7.99
C PHE A 175 17.29 -8.66 -6.62
N ASP A 176 18.62 -8.65 -6.45
CA ASP A 176 19.29 -9.28 -5.31
C ASP A 176 18.98 -8.60 -3.96
N GLU A 177 19.02 -7.26 -3.92
CA GLU A 177 18.78 -6.50 -2.67
C GLU A 177 17.36 -6.72 -2.17
N LEU A 178 16.37 -6.62 -3.07
CA LEU A 178 14.97 -6.85 -2.73
C LEU A 178 14.76 -8.31 -2.29
N ASN A 179 15.33 -9.28 -3.01
CA ASN A 179 15.18 -10.68 -2.64
C ASN A 179 15.79 -10.96 -1.26
N ALA A 180 16.96 -10.40 -0.94
CA ALA A 180 17.57 -10.54 0.38
C ALA A 180 16.70 -9.94 1.50
N GLU A 181 16.07 -8.78 1.25
CA GLU A 181 15.15 -8.16 2.21
C GLU A 181 13.90 -9.00 2.43
N LEU A 182 13.35 -9.60 1.37
CA LEU A 182 12.16 -10.47 1.45
C LEU A 182 12.40 -11.75 2.27
N GLN A 183 13.65 -12.21 2.40
CA GLN A 183 14.00 -13.37 3.22
C GLN A 183 14.17 -13.06 4.71
N LYS A 184 14.19 -11.77 5.11
CA LYS A 184 14.26 -11.41 6.53
C LYS A 184 12.93 -11.71 7.25
N PRO A 185 12.94 -11.87 8.58
CA PRO A 185 11.72 -11.96 9.37
C PRO A 185 10.81 -10.76 9.13
N ASN A 186 9.50 -11.00 9.12
CA ASN A 186 8.51 -9.96 8.92
C ASN A 186 8.63 -8.85 9.99
N SER A 187 8.59 -7.60 9.54
CA SER A 187 8.55 -6.42 10.41
C SER A 187 7.20 -6.31 11.14
N PHE A 188 7.06 -5.38 12.09
CA PHE A 188 5.77 -5.13 12.73
C PHE A 188 4.68 -4.76 11.71
N VAL A 189 5.04 -3.91 10.75
CA VAL A 189 4.13 -3.44 9.69
C VAL A 189 3.77 -4.57 8.75
N ASP A 190 4.71 -5.47 8.43
CA ASP A 190 4.41 -6.66 7.62
C ASP A 190 3.33 -7.54 8.26
N HIS A 191 3.34 -7.70 9.58
CA HIS A 191 2.31 -8.50 10.25
C HIS A 191 0.91 -7.87 10.11
N ILE A 192 0.81 -6.54 10.19
CA ILE A 192 -0.44 -5.81 9.96
C ILE A 192 -0.88 -5.99 8.49
N LEU A 193 0.04 -5.76 7.54
CA LEU A 193 -0.19 -5.92 6.11
C LEU A 193 -0.71 -7.32 5.76
N LEU A 194 -0.02 -8.37 6.22
CA LEU A 194 -0.36 -9.75 5.89
C LEU A 194 -1.68 -10.19 6.53
N LYS A 195 -2.00 -9.69 7.73
CA LYS A 195 -3.30 -9.93 8.35
C LYS A 195 -4.43 -9.28 7.54
N LEU A 196 -4.28 -8.02 7.16
CA LEU A 196 -5.27 -7.33 6.32
C LEU A 196 -5.42 -8.02 4.96
N LEU A 197 -4.30 -8.40 4.32
CA LEU A 197 -4.34 -9.16 3.07
C LEU A 197 -5.12 -10.46 3.22
N GLN A 198 -4.89 -11.22 4.29
CA GLN A 198 -5.64 -12.45 4.57
C GLN A 198 -7.15 -12.18 4.68
N GLU A 199 -7.56 -11.15 5.44
CA GLU A 199 -8.96 -10.77 5.58
C GLU A 199 -9.60 -10.43 4.22
N LYS A 200 -8.86 -9.76 3.31
CA LYS A 200 -9.35 -9.47 1.94
C LYS A 200 -9.47 -10.70 1.07
N ILE A 201 -8.55 -11.66 1.19
CA ILE A 201 -8.63 -12.94 0.47
C ILE A 201 -9.84 -13.74 0.95
N GLU A 202 -10.06 -13.83 2.27
CA GLU A 202 -11.21 -14.54 2.84
C GLU A 202 -12.54 -13.89 2.46
N LEU A 203 -12.62 -12.55 2.48
CA LEU A 203 -13.82 -11.80 2.12
C LEU A 203 -14.16 -11.92 0.62
N SER A 204 -13.16 -11.79 -0.25
CA SER A 204 -13.39 -11.74 -1.69
C SER A 204 -13.33 -13.12 -2.34
N ASN A 205 -12.67 -14.11 -1.76
CA ASN A 205 -12.44 -15.45 -2.33
C ASN A 205 -12.04 -15.40 -3.82
N PRO A 206 -10.93 -14.71 -4.17
CA PRO A 206 -10.55 -14.48 -5.55
C PRO A 206 -9.94 -15.74 -6.18
N THR A 207 -9.81 -15.74 -7.52
CA THR A 207 -9.00 -16.71 -8.26
C THR A 207 -7.75 -16.07 -8.88
N LEU A 208 -7.80 -14.74 -9.09
CA LEU A 208 -6.72 -13.91 -9.56
C LEU A 208 -6.54 -12.71 -8.62
N VAL A 209 -5.33 -12.49 -8.14
CA VAL A 209 -4.94 -11.28 -7.42
C VAL A 209 -4.04 -10.45 -8.32
N ALA A 210 -4.42 -9.20 -8.61
CA ALA A 210 -3.64 -8.31 -9.45
C ALA A 210 -3.20 -7.06 -8.66
N PHE A 211 -1.90 -6.89 -8.52
CA PHE A 211 -1.30 -5.75 -7.84
C PHE A 211 -1.07 -4.61 -8.84
N SER A 212 -1.59 -3.43 -8.52
CA SER A 212 -1.22 -2.18 -9.20
C SER A 212 -0.10 -1.51 -8.41
N VAL A 213 1.14 -1.59 -8.90
CA VAL A 213 2.36 -1.10 -8.28
C VAL A 213 2.82 0.18 -8.99
N PRO A 214 2.37 1.38 -8.55
CA PRO A 214 2.64 2.61 -9.28
C PRO A 214 4.06 3.15 -9.09
N PHE A 215 4.65 2.97 -7.90
CA PHE A 215 5.92 3.60 -7.54
C PHE A 215 6.93 2.59 -6.95
N PRO A 216 8.24 2.89 -7.02
CA PRO A 216 9.29 2.05 -6.42
C PRO A 216 9.07 1.74 -4.93
N GLY A 217 8.50 2.68 -4.17
CA GLY A 217 8.21 2.50 -2.74
C GLY A 217 7.19 1.39 -2.43
N ASN A 218 6.36 1.03 -3.41
CA ASN A 218 5.35 -0.02 -3.27
C ASN A 218 5.90 -1.45 -3.43
N LEU A 219 7.10 -1.56 -4.03
CA LEU A 219 7.61 -2.81 -4.58
C LEU A 219 7.79 -3.86 -3.50
N TYR A 220 8.46 -3.50 -2.39
CA TYR A 220 8.68 -4.40 -1.27
C TYR A 220 7.38 -5.03 -0.77
N SER A 221 6.37 -4.20 -0.50
CA SER A 221 5.10 -4.64 0.05
C SER A 221 4.30 -5.49 -0.94
N ALA A 222 4.35 -5.18 -2.24
CA ALA A 222 3.76 -6.02 -3.27
C ALA A 222 4.38 -7.42 -3.30
N PHE A 223 5.72 -7.51 -3.30
CA PHE A 223 6.43 -8.78 -3.26
C PHE A 223 6.21 -9.54 -1.93
N LYS A 224 6.13 -8.84 -0.81
CA LYS A 224 5.84 -9.43 0.51
C LYS A 224 4.43 -10.04 0.54
N CYS A 225 3.45 -9.35 -0.03
CA CYS A 225 2.10 -9.90 -0.21
C CYS A 225 2.12 -11.14 -1.11
N ALA A 226 2.77 -11.05 -2.28
CA ALA A 226 2.88 -12.16 -3.22
C ALA A 226 3.58 -13.39 -2.60
N GLN A 227 4.66 -13.19 -1.82
CA GLN A 227 5.36 -14.23 -1.07
C GLN A 227 4.41 -14.97 -0.12
N TYR A 228 3.59 -14.23 0.62
CA TYR A 228 2.60 -14.81 1.52
C TYR A 228 1.52 -15.58 0.74
N LEU A 229 0.99 -15.00 -0.34
CA LEU A 229 -0.03 -15.65 -1.17
C LEU A 229 0.48 -16.93 -1.82
N LYS A 230 1.69 -16.96 -2.37
CA LYS A 230 2.30 -18.18 -2.92
C LYS A 230 2.43 -19.30 -1.87
N LYS A 231 2.70 -18.92 -0.62
CA LYS A 231 2.85 -19.88 0.49
C LYS A 231 1.51 -20.39 1.03
N GLN A 232 0.52 -19.52 1.21
CA GLN A 232 -0.76 -19.88 1.84
C GLN A 232 -1.85 -20.30 0.84
N TYR A 233 -1.77 -19.78 -0.39
CA TYR A 233 -2.78 -19.95 -1.45
C TYR A 233 -2.09 -20.28 -2.79
N PRO A 234 -1.41 -21.43 -2.91
CA PRO A 234 -0.58 -21.75 -4.08
C PRO A 234 -1.35 -21.84 -5.41
N GLU A 235 -2.67 -22.05 -5.34
CA GLU A 235 -3.56 -22.09 -6.52
C GLU A 235 -3.91 -20.70 -7.07
N LEU A 236 -3.81 -19.64 -6.26
CA LEU A 236 -4.09 -18.28 -6.71
C LEU A 236 -3.11 -17.85 -7.79
N LYS A 237 -3.65 -17.28 -8.86
CA LYS A 237 -2.83 -16.58 -9.84
C LYS A 237 -2.57 -15.17 -9.36
N ILE A 238 -1.33 -14.74 -9.51
CA ILE A 238 -0.86 -13.44 -9.02
C ILE A 238 -0.27 -12.67 -10.19
N ALA A 239 -0.80 -11.48 -10.45
CA ALA A 239 -0.32 -10.57 -11.47
C ALA A 239 0.19 -9.27 -10.85
N MET A 240 1.13 -8.62 -11.51
CA MET A 240 1.59 -7.27 -11.17
C MET A 240 1.55 -6.38 -12.42
N GLY A 241 1.03 -5.17 -12.28
CA GLY A 241 1.09 -4.10 -13.28
C GLY A 241 1.27 -2.74 -12.62
N GLY A 242 1.14 -1.66 -13.39
CA GLY A 242 1.23 -0.28 -12.89
C GLY A 242 2.49 0.46 -13.35
N GLY A 243 2.69 1.66 -12.80
CA GLY A 243 3.77 2.56 -13.19
C GLY A 243 5.17 1.96 -13.04
N PHE A 244 5.45 1.25 -11.95
CA PHE A 244 6.77 0.65 -11.72
C PHE A 244 7.09 -0.46 -12.74
N PRO A 245 6.22 -1.45 -12.99
CA PRO A 245 6.46 -2.40 -14.09
C PRO A 245 6.70 -1.74 -15.45
N ASN A 246 5.98 -0.65 -15.75
CA ASN A 246 6.07 0.05 -17.03
C ASN A 246 7.40 0.79 -17.23
N THR A 247 8.00 1.32 -16.16
CA THR A 247 9.27 2.05 -16.25
C THR A 247 10.48 1.18 -15.97
N GLU A 248 10.41 0.32 -14.95
CA GLU A 248 11.58 -0.42 -14.45
C GLU A 248 11.65 -1.88 -14.92
N LEU A 249 10.51 -2.51 -15.24
CA LEU A 249 10.47 -3.94 -15.60
C LEU A 249 10.29 -4.20 -17.11
N ARG A 250 10.41 -3.18 -17.96
CA ARG A 250 10.21 -3.32 -19.41
C ARG A 250 11.24 -4.26 -20.08
N SER A 251 12.41 -4.41 -19.47
CA SER A 251 13.47 -5.34 -19.88
C SER A 251 13.69 -6.46 -18.86
N LEU A 252 12.64 -6.85 -18.14
CA LEU A 252 12.69 -7.90 -17.12
C LEU A 252 13.24 -9.20 -17.71
N SER A 253 14.35 -9.68 -17.14
CA SER A 253 15.00 -10.94 -17.53
C SER A 253 15.29 -11.86 -16.35
N ASP A 254 15.17 -11.37 -15.11
CA ASP A 254 15.42 -12.17 -13.91
C ASP A 254 14.21 -13.09 -13.63
N PRO A 255 14.37 -14.42 -13.72
CA PRO A 255 13.26 -15.35 -13.54
C PRO A 255 12.76 -15.42 -12.10
N ARG A 256 13.55 -14.96 -11.10
CA ARG A 256 13.18 -15.01 -9.68
C ARG A 256 11.99 -14.13 -9.33
N VAL A 257 11.69 -13.11 -10.16
CA VAL A 257 10.45 -12.33 -10.03
C VAL A 257 9.22 -13.25 -10.11
N PHE A 258 9.31 -14.33 -10.88
CA PHE A 258 8.23 -15.29 -11.07
C PHE A 258 8.09 -16.32 -9.95
N ASP A 259 8.99 -16.31 -8.95
CA ASP A 259 8.76 -17.03 -7.69
C ASP A 259 7.64 -16.36 -6.86
N TYR A 260 7.32 -15.10 -7.18
CA TYR A 260 6.32 -14.30 -6.48
C TYR A 260 5.09 -14.01 -7.35
N PHE A 261 5.28 -13.65 -8.63
CA PHE A 261 4.20 -13.30 -9.56
C PHE A 261 4.11 -14.29 -10.71
N ASP A 262 2.92 -14.70 -11.11
CA ASP A 262 2.74 -15.54 -12.31
C ASP A 262 2.83 -14.72 -13.61
N PHE A 263 2.39 -13.45 -13.56
CA PHE A 263 2.29 -12.59 -14.73
C PHE A 263 2.68 -11.14 -14.40
N ILE A 264 3.41 -10.48 -15.31
CA ILE A 264 3.64 -9.03 -15.27
C ILE A 264 2.94 -8.39 -16.46
N LEU A 265 2.04 -7.44 -16.21
CA LEU A 265 1.25 -6.73 -17.23
C LEU A 265 1.84 -5.33 -17.43
N LEU A 266 2.03 -4.93 -18.70
CA LEU A 266 2.56 -3.62 -19.06
C LEU A 266 1.55 -2.71 -19.77
N ASP A 267 1.87 -1.42 -19.72
CA ASP A 267 1.15 -0.26 -20.25
C ASP A 267 -0.29 -0.19 -19.72
N ASP A 268 -1.27 0.23 -20.54
CA ASP A 268 -2.68 0.33 -20.15
C ASP A 268 -3.23 -1.05 -19.77
N GLY A 269 -3.85 -1.16 -18.59
CA GLY A 269 -4.12 -2.43 -17.92
C GLY A 269 -5.36 -3.16 -18.39
N GLU A 270 -6.31 -2.47 -19.00
CA GLU A 270 -7.64 -2.98 -19.39
C GLU A 270 -7.54 -4.16 -20.37
N ALA A 271 -6.80 -3.99 -21.48
CA ALA A 271 -6.65 -5.05 -22.47
C ALA A 271 -5.77 -6.22 -21.98
N PRO A 272 -4.59 -6.00 -21.37
CA PRO A 272 -3.78 -7.07 -20.77
C PRO A 272 -4.52 -7.88 -19.71
N ILE A 273 -5.24 -7.24 -18.78
CA ILE A 273 -5.93 -7.98 -17.71
C ILE A 273 -7.10 -8.80 -18.24
N LEU A 274 -7.85 -8.27 -19.21
CA LEU A 274 -8.92 -9.03 -19.87
C LEU A 274 -8.37 -10.24 -20.61
N ASN A 275 -7.29 -10.05 -21.40
CA ASN A 275 -6.61 -11.15 -22.08
C ASN A 275 -6.10 -12.22 -21.10
N LEU A 276 -5.53 -11.79 -19.97
CA LEU A 276 -5.06 -12.71 -18.94
C LEU A 276 -6.22 -13.52 -18.36
N ILE A 277 -7.35 -12.88 -18.04
CA ILE A 277 -8.55 -13.55 -17.53
C ILE A 277 -9.09 -14.57 -18.54
N GLU A 278 -9.17 -14.20 -19.82
CA GLU A 278 -9.60 -15.12 -20.88
C GLU A 278 -8.67 -16.33 -21.03
N TYR A 279 -7.35 -16.12 -20.89
CA TYR A 279 -6.37 -17.21 -20.90
C TYR A 279 -6.58 -18.15 -19.71
N LEU A 280 -6.75 -17.61 -18.51
CA LEU A 280 -7.02 -18.39 -17.30
C LEU A 280 -8.37 -19.14 -17.36
N ASP A 281 -9.33 -18.61 -18.12
CA ASP A 281 -10.60 -19.25 -18.43
C ASP A 281 -10.51 -20.31 -19.55
N GLY A 282 -9.36 -20.43 -20.23
CA GLY A 282 -9.17 -21.32 -21.39
C GLY A 282 -9.83 -20.84 -22.68
N LYS A 283 -10.15 -19.55 -22.78
CA LYS A 283 -10.78 -18.90 -23.94
C LYS A 283 -9.78 -18.22 -24.88
N ARG A 284 -8.53 -18.09 -24.43
CA ARG A 284 -7.43 -17.46 -25.17
C ARG A 284 -6.17 -18.30 -25.02
N GLU A 285 -5.39 -18.38 -26.08
CA GLU A 285 -4.07 -19.01 -26.05
C GLU A 285 -3.04 -18.08 -25.40
N LYS A 286 -2.07 -18.65 -24.68
CA LYS A 286 -1.04 -17.85 -24.00
C LYS A 286 -0.23 -16.98 -24.97
N ALA A 287 0.02 -17.47 -26.18
CA ALA A 287 0.70 -16.73 -27.24
C ALA A 287 -0.04 -15.45 -27.65
N ASP A 288 -1.37 -15.42 -27.49
CA ASP A 288 -2.25 -14.31 -27.85
C ASP A 288 -2.51 -13.34 -26.67
N LEU A 289 -1.73 -13.44 -25.59
CA LEU A 289 -1.71 -12.43 -24.54
C LEU A 289 -1.20 -11.08 -25.07
N LYS A 290 -1.55 -10.00 -24.37
CA LYS A 290 -1.15 -8.63 -24.70
C LYS A 290 -0.24 -8.10 -23.61
N ARG A 291 0.94 -7.61 -24.00
CA ARG A 291 1.91 -6.95 -23.11
C ARG A 291 2.12 -7.67 -21.77
N THR A 292 2.28 -8.99 -21.81
CA THR A 292 2.34 -9.82 -20.60
C THR A 292 3.66 -10.57 -20.56
N PHE A 293 4.46 -10.39 -19.51
CA PHE A 293 5.54 -11.33 -19.21
C PHE A 293 5.02 -12.53 -18.41
N ALA A 294 5.54 -13.71 -18.74
CA ALA A 294 5.31 -14.94 -17.99
C ALA A 294 6.58 -15.81 -18.03
N LEU A 295 6.74 -16.71 -17.05
CA LEU A 295 7.80 -17.70 -17.07
C LEU A 295 7.41 -18.91 -17.93
N GLU A 296 8.32 -19.36 -18.80
CA GLU A 296 8.18 -20.57 -19.60
C GLU A 296 9.48 -21.35 -19.65
N ASN A 297 9.45 -22.61 -19.20
CA ASN A 297 10.63 -23.49 -19.19
C ASN A 297 11.87 -22.82 -18.54
N GLY A 298 11.64 -22.04 -17.47
CA GLY A 298 12.69 -21.30 -16.76
C GLY A 298 13.13 -19.98 -17.40
N ASN A 299 12.54 -19.58 -18.53
CA ASN A 299 12.87 -18.33 -19.24
C ASN A 299 11.74 -17.32 -19.12
N VAL A 300 12.09 -16.04 -18.98
CA VAL A 300 11.12 -14.94 -19.00
C VAL A 300 10.72 -14.66 -20.46
N ILE A 301 9.45 -14.86 -20.79
CA ILE A 301 8.91 -14.66 -22.13
C ILE A 301 7.92 -13.50 -22.14
N TYR A 302 8.07 -12.61 -23.11
CA TYR A 302 7.15 -11.51 -23.36
C TYR A 302 6.12 -11.91 -24.42
N HIS A 303 4.85 -12.01 -24.02
CA HIS A 303 3.73 -12.30 -24.91
C HIS A 303 3.03 -11.01 -25.32
N ASN A 304 2.95 -10.80 -26.64
CA ASN A 304 2.25 -9.67 -27.23
C ASN A 304 1.63 -10.03 -28.60
N GLY A 305 1.03 -11.22 -28.70
CA GLY A 305 0.41 -11.72 -29.94
C GLY A 305 -1.03 -11.26 -30.15
N SER A 306 -1.67 -10.68 -29.12
CA SER A 306 -3.05 -10.20 -29.21
C SER A 306 -3.27 -9.20 -30.34
N ARG A 307 -4.34 -9.41 -31.12
CA ARG A 307 -4.84 -8.44 -32.11
C ARG A 307 -5.84 -7.44 -31.53
N GLN A 308 -6.19 -7.58 -30.25
CA GLN A 308 -7.13 -6.69 -29.57
C GLN A 308 -6.52 -5.30 -29.39
N ASN A 309 -7.25 -4.28 -29.82
CA ASN A 309 -6.88 -2.89 -29.60
C ASN A 309 -6.96 -2.53 -28.11
N ASP A 310 -6.28 -1.46 -27.72
CA ASP A 310 -6.52 -0.88 -26.39
C ASP A 310 -7.91 -0.25 -26.35
N PHE A 311 -8.52 -0.28 -25.16
CA PHE A 311 -9.83 0.30 -24.95
C PHE A 311 -9.70 1.81 -24.86
N SER A 312 -10.58 2.52 -25.56
CA SER A 312 -10.72 3.96 -25.40
C SER A 312 -11.30 4.30 -24.03
N GLN A 313 -11.17 5.57 -23.62
CA GLN A 313 -11.76 6.06 -22.37
C GLN A 313 -13.29 5.87 -22.30
N PHE A 314 -13.98 5.81 -23.44
CA PHE A 314 -15.42 5.55 -23.47
C PHE A 314 -15.75 4.08 -23.20
N GLU A 315 -14.83 3.17 -23.53
CA GLU A 315 -15.00 1.72 -23.36
C GLU A 315 -14.53 1.24 -21.97
N SER A 316 -13.69 2.01 -21.28
CA SER A 316 -13.20 1.67 -19.93
C SER A 316 -14.25 1.83 -18.82
N GLY A 317 -15.40 2.44 -19.12
CA GLY A 317 -16.50 2.62 -18.16
C GLY A 317 -16.20 3.68 -17.09
N THR A 318 -17.02 3.71 -16.04
CA THR A 318 -16.88 4.66 -14.92
C THR A 318 -16.09 4.02 -13.79
N PRO A 319 -15.11 4.73 -13.17
CA PRO A 319 -14.39 4.22 -12.01
C PRO A 319 -15.33 3.80 -10.88
N ASP A 320 -15.06 2.67 -10.25
CA ASP A 320 -15.86 2.12 -9.15
C ASP A 320 -15.07 2.24 -7.83
N TYR A 321 -15.59 3.03 -6.88
CA TYR A 321 -14.95 3.31 -5.58
C TYR A 321 -15.57 2.52 -4.41
N SER A 322 -16.51 1.61 -4.68
CA SER A 322 -17.40 1.03 -3.66
C SER A 322 -16.74 0.21 -2.53
N ASP A 323 -15.55 -0.37 -2.76
CA ASP A 323 -14.90 -1.22 -1.74
C ASP A 323 -13.88 -0.48 -0.87
N PHE A 324 -13.57 0.78 -1.18
CA PHE A 324 -12.61 1.55 -0.39
C PHE A 324 -13.21 2.08 0.91
N LEU A 325 -12.38 2.19 1.95
CA LEU A 325 -12.75 2.77 3.24
C LEU A 325 -12.75 4.31 3.18
N LEU A 326 -13.69 4.90 2.43
CA LEU A 326 -13.78 6.35 2.22
C LEU A 326 -14.69 7.07 3.23
N ASP A 327 -15.55 6.34 3.94
CA ASP A 327 -16.59 6.86 4.82
C ASP A 327 -16.22 6.91 6.30
#